data_AF-A0A2V2W7U0-F1
#
_entry.id   AF-A0A2V2W7U0-F1
#
_cell.length_a   1.000
_cell.length_b   1.000
_cell.length_c   1.000
_cell.angle_alpha   90.00
_cell.angle_beta   90.00
_cell.angle_gamma   90.00
#
_symmetry.space_group_name_H-M   'P 1'
#
loop_
_entity.id
_entity.type
_entity.pdbx_description
1 polymer ?
#
loop_
_entity_poly.entity_id
_entity_poly.type
_entity_poly.pdbx_seq_one_letter_code
_entity_poly.pdbx_strand_id
1 'polypeptide(L)'
;MYFREKELMKELGGVRPEEFVAAAVKRGKEYADMEKRLKNLTLELMKAESEKLIAEAKASLAEGAGGGIVVYRRDDVGGDFFNALRDAIRQACPECLAVLAWGSPVATATAGGALGRAKTGQFMVIGPTDRVESLAPSVCIALEGKGGMSKYGYRGKATLLVGTNLSKNYVCHEALVIYI
;
A
#
# COMPACT_ATOMS: atom_id res chain seq x y z
N MET A 1 12.88 -16.15 -41.44
CA MET A 1 12.41 -16.07 -40.04
C MET A 1 13.60 -15.70 -39.16
N TYR A 2 13.55 -14.53 -38.54
CA TYR A 2 14.67 -13.96 -37.80
C TYR A 2 14.83 -14.66 -36.44
N PHE A 3 16.07 -14.73 -35.93
CA PHE A 3 16.40 -15.39 -34.65
C PHE A 3 15.50 -14.93 -33.49
N ARG A 4 15.20 -13.63 -33.44
CA ARG A 4 14.33 -12.99 -32.45
C ARG A 4 12.90 -13.53 -32.43
N GLU A 5 12.35 -13.88 -33.60
CA GLU A 5 10.99 -14.44 -33.71
C GLU A 5 10.95 -15.87 -33.15
N LYS A 6 12.02 -16.66 -33.37
CA LYS A 6 12.14 -18.01 -32.80
C LYS A 6 12.25 -18.01 -31.28
N GLU A 7 12.90 -17.00 -30.68
CA GLU A 7 12.96 -16.88 -29.22
C GLU A 7 11.61 -16.49 -28.63
N LEU A 8 10.92 -15.50 -29.21
CA LEU A 8 9.58 -15.11 -28.77
C LEU A 8 8.56 -16.25 -28.90
N MET A 9 8.68 -17.10 -29.93
CA MET A 9 7.84 -18.29 -30.06
C MET A 9 8.03 -19.29 -28.94
N LYS A 10 9.25 -19.45 -28.43
CA LYS A 10 9.52 -20.30 -27.26
C LYS A 10 8.89 -19.72 -26.00
N GLU A 11 9.02 -18.41 -25.78
CA GLU A 11 8.41 -17.72 -24.63
C GLU A 11 6.87 -17.78 -24.65
N LEU A 12 6.26 -17.80 -25.83
CA LEU A 12 4.82 -17.97 -26.02
C LEU A 12 4.35 -19.44 -25.92
N GLY A 13 5.23 -20.37 -25.55
CA GLY A 13 4.87 -21.78 -25.34
C GLY A 13 5.11 -22.70 -26.54
N GLY A 14 5.99 -22.31 -27.47
CA GLY A 14 6.33 -23.12 -28.65
C GLY A 14 5.29 -23.05 -29.75
N VAL A 15 4.73 -21.86 -30.00
CA VAL A 15 3.70 -21.63 -31.02
C VAL A 15 4.28 -21.83 -32.42
N ARG A 16 3.49 -22.39 -33.35
CA ARG A 16 3.90 -22.53 -34.75
C ARG A 16 4.06 -21.15 -35.43
N PRO A 17 4.99 -21.01 -36.39
CA PRO A 17 5.22 -19.77 -37.14
C PRO A 17 3.95 -19.11 -37.67
N GLU A 18 3.07 -19.90 -38.28
CA GLU A 18 1.81 -19.46 -38.88
C GLU A 18 0.79 -18.93 -37.86
N GLU A 19 0.89 -19.36 -36.60
CA GLU A 19 -0.02 -18.98 -35.52
C GLU A 19 0.55 -17.88 -34.61
N PHE A 20 1.83 -17.53 -34.77
CA PHE A 20 2.54 -16.62 -33.87
C PHE A 20 1.84 -15.28 -33.69
N VAL A 21 1.43 -14.64 -34.79
CA VAL A 21 0.78 -13.31 -34.75
C VAL A 21 -0.55 -13.40 -34.01
N ALA A 22 -1.35 -14.44 -34.28
CA ALA A 22 -2.63 -14.65 -33.61
C ALA A 22 -2.45 -14.93 -32.11
N ALA A 23 -1.46 -15.75 -31.75
CA ALA A 23 -1.12 -16.05 -30.35
C ALA A 23 -0.63 -14.80 -29.59
N ALA A 24 0.22 -13.99 -30.22
CA ALA A 24 0.70 -12.74 -29.64
C ALA A 24 -0.44 -11.73 -29.41
N VAL A 25 -1.34 -11.56 -30.39
CA VAL A 25 -2.53 -10.70 -30.26
C VAL A 25 -3.45 -11.20 -29.14
N LYS A 26 -3.72 -12.51 -29.09
CA LYS A 26 -4.55 -13.12 -28.05
C LYS A 26 -3.95 -12.88 -26.66
N ARG A 27 -2.65 -13.13 -26.49
CA ARG A 27 -1.97 -12.93 -25.20
C ARG A 27 -1.92 -11.46 -24.79
N GLY A 28 -1.77 -10.55 -25.75
CA GLY A 28 -1.87 -9.11 -25.52
C GLY A 28 -3.26 -8.71 -25.01
N LYS A 29 -4.33 -9.28 -25.59
CA LYS A 29 -5.70 -9.05 -25.13
C LYS A 29 -5.94 -9.63 -23.73
N GLU A 30 -5.50 -10.85 -23.48
CA GLU A 30 -5.60 -11.49 -22.16
C GLU A 30 -4.88 -10.69 -21.08
N TYR A 31 -3.68 -10.16 -21.39
CA TYR A 31 -2.95 -9.28 -20.49
C TYR A 31 -3.74 -8.00 -20.16
N ALA A 32 -4.28 -7.34 -21.19
CA ALA A 32 -5.08 -6.13 -20.99
C ALA A 32 -6.37 -6.40 -20.18
N ASP A 33 -7.03 -7.53 -20.40
CA ASP A 33 -8.24 -7.91 -19.67
C ASP A 33 -7.91 -8.30 -18.22
N MET A 34 -6.78 -8.97 -17.97
CA MET A 34 -6.27 -9.24 -16.62
C MET A 34 -5.91 -7.95 -15.89
N GLU A 35 -5.26 -6.99 -16.56
CA GLU A 35 -4.92 -5.70 -15.96
C GLU A 35 -6.18 -4.93 -15.54
N LYS A 36 -7.21 -4.90 -16.38
CA LYS A 36 -8.52 -4.31 -16.03
C LYS A 36 -9.15 -5.00 -14.83
N ARG A 37 -9.13 -6.34 -14.80
CA ARG A 37 -9.68 -7.11 -13.68
C ARG A 37 -8.93 -6.83 -12.38
N LEU A 38 -7.60 -6.75 -12.43
CA LEU A 38 -6.78 -6.43 -11.26
C LEU A 38 -7.08 -5.03 -10.73
N LYS A 39 -7.22 -4.04 -11.61
CA LYS A 39 -7.64 -2.68 -11.23
C LYS A 39 -9.01 -2.66 -10.56
N ASN A 40 -10.00 -3.36 -11.11
CA ASN A 40 -11.34 -3.43 -10.51
C ASN A 40 -11.32 -4.09 -9.13
N LEU A 41 -10.60 -5.22 -8.98
CA LEU A 41 -10.45 -5.88 -7.68
C LEU A 41 -9.74 -4.99 -6.66
N THR A 42 -8.75 -4.20 -7.10
CA THR A 42 -8.03 -3.27 -6.23
C THR A 42 -8.95 -2.14 -5.74
N LEU A 43 -9.87 -1.66 -6.58
CA LEU A 43 -10.88 -0.67 -6.21
C LEU A 43 -11.92 -1.23 -5.23
N GLU A 44 -12.43 -2.43 -5.48
CA GLU A 44 -13.36 -3.11 -4.58
C GLU A 44 -12.73 -3.34 -3.21
N LEU A 45 -11.48 -3.82 -3.20
CA LEU A 45 -10.69 -3.99 -1.99
C LEU A 45 -10.48 -2.66 -1.25
N MET A 46 -10.14 -1.59 -1.97
CA MET A 46 -9.95 -0.26 -1.38
C MET A 46 -11.22 0.21 -0.68
N LYS A 47 -12.38 0.02 -1.33
CA LYS A 47 -13.68 0.37 -0.75
C LYS A 47 -13.93 -0.40 0.55
N ALA A 48 -13.81 -1.73 0.52
CA ALA A 48 -14.04 -2.57 1.69
C ALA A 48 -13.08 -2.24 2.86
N GLU A 49 -11.79 -2.05 2.59
CA GLU A 49 -10.80 -1.69 3.61
C GLU A 49 -11.05 -0.28 4.16
N SER A 50 -11.47 0.67 3.31
CA SER A 50 -11.82 2.02 3.75
C SER A 50 -13.01 2.02 4.71
N GLU A 51 -14.08 1.30 4.39
CA GLU A 51 -15.27 1.19 5.24
C GLU A 51 -14.91 0.60 6.61
N LYS A 52 -14.10 -0.47 6.62
CA LYS A 52 -13.60 -1.11 7.84
C LYS A 52 -12.75 -0.14 8.69
N LEU A 53 -11.76 0.52 8.09
CA LEU A 53 -10.86 1.41 8.81
C LEU A 53 -11.58 2.67 9.32
N ILE A 54 -12.55 3.19 8.56
CA ILE A 54 -13.38 4.32 8.99
C ILE A 54 -14.24 3.93 10.19
N ALA A 55 -14.88 2.76 10.15
CA ALA A 55 -15.68 2.26 11.26
C ALA A 55 -14.82 2.09 12.53
N GLU A 56 -13.63 1.51 12.37
CA GLU A 56 -12.66 1.37 13.45
C GLU A 56 -12.22 2.72 14.02
N ALA A 57 -11.86 3.67 13.17
CA ALA A 57 -11.39 4.98 13.61
C ALA A 57 -12.48 5.75 14.38
N LYS A 58 -13.73 5.66 13.93
CA LYS A 58 -14.89 6.25 14.60
C LYS A 58 -15.18 5.60 15.96
N ALA A 59 -15.07 4.27 16.05
CA ALA A 59 -15.24 3.56 17.32
C ALA A 59 -14.19 3.99 18.34
N SER A 60 -12.91 3.98 17.94
CA SER A 60 -11.81 4.43 18.81
C SER A 60 -11.94 5.89 19.23
N LEU A 61 -12.48 6.75 18.37
CA LEU A 61 -12.75 8.14 18.72
C LEU A 61 -13.88 8.27 19.75
N ALA A 62 -14.95 7.50 19.61
CA ALA A 62 -16.09 7.52 20.52
C ALA A 62 -15.76 6.96 21.92
N GLU A 63 -14.85 5.99 21.99
CA GLU A 63 -14.41 5.38 23.26
C GLU A 63 -13.39 6.25 24.03
N GLY A 64 -12.92 7.36 23.45
CA GLY A 64 -11.90 8.23 24.06
C GLY A 64 -10.51 7.58 24.20
N ALA A 65 -10.37 6.30 23.83
CA ALA A 65 -9.13 5.56 23.85
C ALA A 65 -8.30 5.88 22.59
N GLY A 66 -7.21 6.63 22.76
CA GLY A 66 -6.22 6.82 21.69
C GLY A 66 -6.59 7.80 20.58
N GLY A 67 -7.64 8.60 20.75
CA GLY A 67 -7.97 9.74 19.89
C GLY A 67 -8.25 9.37 18.42
N GLY A 68 -8.78 8.18 18.15
CA GLY A 68 -9.16 7.75 16.80
C GLY A 68 -7.99 7.49 15.85
N ILE A 69 -6.85 7.00 16.35
CA ILE A 69 -5.71 6.58 15.52
C ILE A 69 -5.96 5.18 14.96
N VAL A 70 -5.90 5.04 13.63
CA VAL A 70 -5.87 3.73 12.96
C VAL A 70 -4.54 3.52 12.25
N VAL A 71 -4.05 2.28 12.26
CA VAL A 71 -2.80 1.94 11.60
C VAL A 71 -3.02 0.79 10.62
N TYR A 72 -2.51 0.95 9.40
CA TYR A 72 -2.75 0.00 8.33
C TYR A 72 -1.53 -0.15 7.42
N ARG A 73 -1.11 -1.40 7.19
CA ARG A 73 0.02 -1.73 6.33
C ARG A 73 -0.35 -2.80 5.30
N ARG A 74 0.11 -2.60 4.07
CA ARG A 74 -0.04 -3.58 2.98
C ARG A 74 1.12 -3.47 1.99
N ASP A 75 1.69 -4.58 1.55
CA ASP A 75 2.88 -4.58 0.67
C ASP A 75 2.56 -5.06 -0.77
N ASP A 76 1.33 -5.53 -1.01
CA ASP A 76 0.80 -6.02 -2.30
C ASP A 76 0.12 -4.93 -3.15
N VAL A 77 -0.02 -3.71 -2.62
CA VAL A 77 -0.65 -2.56 -3.32
C VAL A 77 0.24 -1.32 -3.30
N GLY A 78 0.05 -0.44 -4.29
CA GLY A 78 0.87 0.76 -4.49
C GLY A 78 0.30 2.03 -3.88
N GLY A 79 1.00 3.15 -4.08
CA GLY A 79 0.65 4.44 -3.50
C GLY A 79 -0.72 4.98 -3.91
N ASP A 80 -1.25 4.62 -5.08
CA ASP A 80 -2.59 5.05 -5.52
C ASP A 80 -3.70 4.49 -4.64
N PHE A 81 -3.56 3.24 -4.19
CA PHE A 81 -4.48 2.63 -3.23
C PHE A 81 -4.51 3.44 -1.93
N PHE A 82 -3.34 3.81 -1.40
CA PHE A 82 -3.24 4.55 -0.15
C PHE A 82 -3.65 6.02 -0.28
N ASN A 83 -3.45 6.64 -1.45
CA ASN A 83 -3.99 7.97 -1.73
C ASN A 83 -5.52 7.97 -1.70
N ALA A 84 -6.15 6.98 -2.34
CA ALA A 84 -7.61 6.82 -2.31
C ALA A 84 -8.12 6.52 -0.89
N LEU A 85 -7.41 5.66 -0.16
CA LEU A 85 -7.74 5.34 1.23
C LEU A 85 -7.64 6.56 2.14
N ARG A 86 -6.60 7.39 1.98
CA ARG A 86 -6.48 8.68 2.68
C ARG A 86 -7.69 9.56 2.41
N ASP A 87 -8.06 9.72 1.15
CA ASP A 87 -9.14 10.62 0.76
C ASP A 87 -10.48 10.16 1.34
N ALA A 88 -10.74 8.84 1.32
CA ALA A 88 -11.92 8.24 1.95
C ALA A 88 -11.95 8.47 3.47
N ILE A 89 -10.84 8.23 4.17
CA ILE A 89 -10.75 8.44 5.63
C ILE A 89 -10.93 9.92 5.98
N ARG A 90 -10.23 10.83 5.29
CA ARG A 90 -10.35 12.28 5.54
C ARG A 90 -11.76 12.80 5.31
N GLN A 91 -12.47 12.28 4.31
CA GLN A 91 -13.84 12.70 4.03
C GLN A 91 -14.83 12.17 5.07
N ALA A 92 -14.67 10.91 5.50
CA ALA A 92 -15.64 10.25 6.37
C ALA A 92 -15.37 10.45 7.88
N CYS A 93 -14.12 10.71 8.26
CA CYS A 93 -13.69 11.05 9.61
C CYS A 93 -12.53 12.06 9.59
N PRO A 94 -12.82 13.37 9.43
CA PRO A 94 -11.79 14.42 9.39
C PRO A 94 -10.92 14.51 10.66
N GLU A 95 -11.51 14.20 11.80
CA GLU A 95 -10.87 14.27 13.13
C GLU A 95 -10.03 13.03 13.46
N CYS A 96 -10.16 11.97 12.66
CA CYS A 96 -9.41 10.74 12.85
C CYS A 96 -7.96 10.89 12.39
N LEU A 97 -7.06 10.17 13.06
CA LEU A 97 -5.68 10.02 12.63
C LEU A 97 -5.51 8.66 11.96
N ALA A 98 -4.73 8.60 10.89
CA ALA A 98 -4.30 7.31 10.36
C ALA A 98 -2.82 7.29 9.98
N VAL A 99 -2.18 6.16 10.26
CA VAL A 99 -0.81 5.85 9.82
C VAL A 99 -0.91 4.72 8.81
N LEU A 100 -0.50 5.00 7.57
CA LEU A 100 -0.61 4.06 6.46
C LEU A 100 0.79 3.75 5.92
N ALA A 101 1.13 2.48 5.71
CA ALA A 101 2.46 2.08 5.24
C ALA A 101 2.40 0.99 4.16
N TRP A 102 3.34 1.01 3.22
CA TRP A 102 3.43 0.01 2.15
C TRP A 102 4.81 -0.19 1.58
N GLY A 103 5.07 -1.42 1.16
CA GLY A 103 6.28 -1.79 0.44
C GLY A 103 6.48 -0.98 -0.84
N SER A 104 7.73 -0.56 -1.08
CA SER A 104 8.14 -0.10 -2.39
C SER A 104 8.52 -1.33 -3.21
N PRO A 105 8.02 -1.50 -4.45
CA PRO A 105 8.54 -2.53 -5.33
C PRO A 105 10.04 -2.31 -5.47
N VAL A 106 10.85 -3.29 -5.05
CA VAL A 106 12.26 -3.30 -5.42
C VAL A 106 12.28 -3.66 -6.90
N ALA A 107 12.96 -2.86 -7.72
CA ALA A 107 13.06 -3.04 -9.18
C ALA A 107 13.65 -4.41 -9.62
N THR A 108 14.00 -5.28 -8.68
CA THR A 108 14.63 -6.58 -8.88
C THR A 108 13.81 -7.75 -8.32
N ALA A 109 12.48 -7.63 -8.19
CA ALA A 109 11.63 -8.78 -7.90
C ALA A 109 11.63 -9.74 -9.10
N THR A 110 12.66 -10.58 -9.18
CA THR A 110 12.74 -11.71 -10.11
C THR A 110 11.49 -12.57 -9.93
N ALA A 111 10.87 -12.90 -11.05
CA ALA A 111 9.75 -13.81 -11.13
C ALA A 111 10.14 -15.15 -10.48
N GLY A 112 9.68 -15.36 -9.25
CA GLY A 112 9.92 -16.58 -8.48
C GLY A 112 10.84 -16.36 -7.28
N GLY A 113 10.27 -16.55 -6.08
CA GLY A 113 11.08 -16.82 -4.89
C GLY A 113 11.16 -15.71 -3.85
N ALA A 114 10.00 -15.36 -3.28
CA ALA A 114 9.75 -15.09 -1.85
C ALA A 114 8.65 -14.01 -1.73
N LEU A 115 7.51 -14.38 -1.17
CA LEU A 115 6.52 -13.45 -0.60
C LEU A 115 7.12 -12.78 0.66
N GLY A 116 8.31 -12.18 0.54
CA GLY A 116 8.97 -11.47 1.61
C GLY A 116 8.38 -10.07 1.70
N ARG A 117 7.91 -9.68 2.89
CA ARG A 117 7.54 -8.28 3.18
C ARG A 117 8.68 -7.35 2.76
N ALA A 118 8.35 -6.26 2.08
CA ALA A 118 9.35 -5.34 1.55
C ALA A 118 10.17 -4.75 2.69
N LYS A 119 11.51 -4.76 2.59
CA LYS A 119 12.39 -4.17 3.61
C LYS A 119 12.38 -2.65 3.58
N THR A 120 11.98 -2.06 2.45
CA THR A 120 11.87 -0.61 2.27
C THR A 120 10.49 -0.26 1.72
N GLY A 121 10.00 0.91 2.07
CA GLY A 121 8.68 1.33 1.65
C GLY A 121 8.41 2.80 1.85
N GLN A 122 7.13 3.13 1.76
CA GLN A 122 6.61 4.47 1.98
C GLN A 122 5.57 4.42 3.09
N PHE A 123 5.37 5.56 3.72
CA PHE A 123 4.31 5.73 4.71
C PHE A 123 3.68 7.12 4.59
N MET A 124 2.48 7.25 5.13
CA MET A 124 1.82 8.53 5.32
C MET A 124 1.10 8.58 6.67
N VAL A 125 1.03 9.78 7.24
CA VAL A 125 0.25 10.10 8.43
C VAL A 125 -0.77 11.16 8.05
N ILE A 126 -2.04 10.90 8.33
CA ILE A 126 -3.18 11.72 7.88
C ILE A 126 -4.07 12.06 9.08
N GLY A 127 -4.71 13.23 9.03
CA GLY A 127 -5.60 13.76 10.06
C GLY A 127 -5.39 15.27 10.27
N PRO A 128 -5.86 15.83 11.39
CA PRO A 128 -5.67 17.25 11.72
C PRO A 128 -4.19 17.64 11.78
N THR A 129 -3.83 18.79 11.20
CA THR A 129 -2.43 19.19 10.96
C THR A 129 -1.60 19.20 12.24
N ASP A 130 -2.11 19.79 13.31
CA ASP A 130 -1.50 19.86 14.64
C ASP A 130 -1.19 18.46 15.21
N ARG A 131 -2.15 17.54 15.05
CA ARG A 131 -1.99 16.17 15.53
C ARG A 131 -1.02 15.37 14.68
N VAL A 132 -1.00 15.60 13.36
CA VAL A 132 -0.04 14.97 12.45
C VAL A 132 1.38 15.45 12.73
N GLU A 133 1.58 16.76 12.97
CA GLU A 133 2.88 17.32 13.32
C GLU A 133 3.43 16.75 14.63
N SER A 134 2.56 16.51 15.61
CA SER A 134 2.92 15.85 16.87
C SER A 134 3.26 14.36 16.69
N LEU A 135 2.50 13.65 15.85
CA LEU A 135 2.63 12.19 15.68
C LEU A 135 3.77 11.77 14.73
N ALA A 136 4.04 12.56 13.70
CA ALA A 136 4.97 12.21 12.62
C ALA A 136 6.40 11.88 13.10
N PRO A 137 7.01 12.60 14.07
CA PRO A 137 8.33 12.26 14.60
C PRO A 137 8.39 10.84 15.19
N SER A 138 7.38 10.43 15.96
CA SER A 138 7.30 9.09 16.55
C SER A 138 7.18 8.00 15.48
N VAL A 139 6.38 8.26 14.44
CA VAL A 139 6.25 7.35 13.29
C VAL A 139 7.57 7.23 12.52
N CYS A 140 8.27 8.35 12.31
CA CYS A 140 9.59 8.35 11.67
C CYS A 140 10.61 7.54 12.48
N ILE A 141 10.63 7.67 13.81
CA ILE A 141 11.53 6.88 14.66
C ILE A 141 11.20 5.39 14.54
N ALA A 142 9.92 5.02 14.70
CA ALA A 142 9.50 3.62 14.68
C ALA A 142 9.71 2.93 13.32
N LEU A 143 9.65 3.69 12.23
CA LEU A 143 9.85 3.19 10.87
C LEU A 143 11.26 3.44 10.33
N GLU A 144 12.18 3.94 11.16
CA GLU A 144 13.50 4.44 10.73
C GLU A 144 13.42 5.32 9.46
N GLY A 145 12.35 6.10 9.39
CA GLY A 145 11.89 6.79 8.20
C GLY A 145 12.25 8.27 8.17
N LYS A 146 12.14 8.85 6.97
CA LYS A 146 12.25 10.30 6.74
C LYS A 146 11.15 10.75 5.81
N GLY A 147 10.56 11.90 6.11
CA GLY A 147 9.49 12.48 5.32
C GLY A 147 9.34 13.98 5.52
N GLY A 148 8.24 14.50 5.03
CA GLY A 148 7.88 15.90 5.18
C GLY A 148 6.38 16.09 5.25
N MET A 149 5.99 17.22 5.83
CA MET A 149 4.60 17.68 5.84
C MET A 149 4.17 18.16 4.45
N SER A 150 2.90 17.91 4.14
CA SER A 150 2.21 18.42 2.95
C SER A 150 0.78 18.80 3.32
N LYS A 151 0.05 19.45 2.39
CA LYS A 151 -1.40 19.71 2.54
C LYS A 151 -2.25 18.43 2.74
N TYR A 152 -1.68 17.27 2.45
CA TYR A 152 -2.33 15.97 2.57
C TYR A 152 -1.93 15.18 3.83
N GLY A 153 -1.14 15.79 4.72
CA GLY A 153 -0.54 15.14 5.88
C GLY A 153 0.96 14.91 5.68
N TYR A 154 1.55 14.09 6.53
CA TYR A 154 2.97 13.74 6.48
C TYR A 154 3.20 12.56 5.55
N ARG A 155 4.25 12.59 4.73
CA ARG A 155 4.64 11.45 3.89
C ARG A 155 6.13 11.26 3.87
N GLY A 156 6.57 9.99 3.89
CA GLY A 156 7.99 9.66 3.90
C GLY A 156 8.32 8.29 3.33
N LYS A 157 9.63 8.01 3.28
CA LYS A 157 10.18 6.68 3.07
C LYS A 157 10.51 6.05 4.41
N ALA A 158 10.37 4.74 4.51
CA ALA A 158 10.53 3.97 5.74
C ALA A 158 11.28 2.66 5.49
N THR A 159 11.95 2.17 6.53
CA THR A 159 12.38 0.78 6.65
C THR A 159 11.22 -0.02 7.22
N LEU A 160 10.74 -1.00 6.46
CA LEU A 160 9.57 -1.79 6.80
C LEU A 160 10.02 -3.19 7.27
N LEU A 161 10.61 -3.27 8.45
CA LEU A 161 11.17 -4.53 8.99
C LEU A 161 10.17 -5.70 8.94
N VAL A 162 10.70 -6.90 8.70
CA VAL A 162 9.92 -8.14 8.74
C VAL A 162 9.64 -8.46 10.21
N GLY A 163 8.52 -7.96 10.72
CA GLY A 163 8.17 -8.06 12.13
C GLY A 163 7.53 -6.79 12.70
N THR A 164 7.64 -5.65 12.02
CA THR A 164 6.87 -4.43 12.36
C THR A 164 5.41 -4.66 12.04
N ASN A 165 4.75 -5.42 12.92
CA ASN A 165 3.34 -5.26 13.15
C ASN A 165 3.21 -3.88 13.77
N LEU A 166 2.81 -2.92 12.94
CA LEU A 166 2.15 -1.73 13.43
C LEU A 166 0.83 -2.21 14.09
N SER A 167 0.96 -2.83 15.25
CA SER A 167 -0.15 -3.39 16.01
C SER A 167 -0.72 -2.29 16.89
N LYS A 168 -2.03 -2.35 17.09
CA LYS A 168 -2.88 -1.38 17.82
C LYS A 168 -2.52 -1.18 19.30
N ASN A 169 -1.41 -1.72 19.77
CA ASN A 169 -1.11 -1.77 21.17
C ASN A 169 -0.44 -0.46 21.62
N TYR A 170 -1.23 0.31 22.37
CA TYR A 170 -0.88 1.41 23.26
C TYR A 170 -0.80 2.81 22.64
N VAL A 171 -1.97 3.45 22.60
CA VAL A 171 -2.10 4.90 22.75
C VAL A 171 -2.73 5.16 24.13
N CYS A 172 -1.93 5.02 25.18
CA CYS A 172 -2.24 5.61 26.48
C CYS A 172 -1.42 6.90 26.61
N HIS A 173 -2.04 7.91 27.19
CA HIS A 173 -1.52 9.25 27.43
C HIS A 173 0.03 9.35 27.47
N GLU A 174 0.58 10.21 26.61
CA GLU A 174 1.99 10.67 26.55
C GLU A 174 3.06 9.81 25.86
N ALA A 175 2.79 8.59 25.40
CA ALA A 175 3.73 7.91 24.51
C ALA A 175 3.03 6.94 23.57
N LEU A 176 3.13 7.21 22.26
CA LEU A 176 2.84 6.20 21.24
C LEU A 176 3.95 5.15 21.30
N VAL A 177 3.75 4.08 22.06
CA VAL A 177 4.68 2.95 22.10
C VAL A 177 4.36 2.04 20.92
N ILE A 178 4.97 2.31 19.77
CA ILE A 178 4.99 1.34 18.67
C ILE A 178 5.95 0.23 19.10
N TYR A 179 5.42 -0.91 19.55
CA TYR A 179 6.21 -2.10 19.82
C TYR A 179 6.75 -2.67 18.49
N ILE A 180 8.08 -2.72 18.38
CA ILE A 180 8.85 -3.42 17.33
C ILE A 180 9.08 -4.86 17.75
#